data_AF-A0A2A7B9R7-F1
#
_entry.id   AF-A0A2A7B9R7-F1
#
_cell.length_a   1.000
_cell.length_b   1.000
_cell.length_c   1.000
_cell.angle_alpha   90.00
_cell.angle_beta   90.00
_cell.angle_gamma   90.00
#
_symmetry.space_group_name_H-M   'P 1'
#
loop_
_entity.id
_entity.type
_entity.pdbx_description
1 polymer ?
#
loop_
_entity_poly.entity_id
_entity_poly.type
_entity_poly.pdbx_seq_one_letter_code
_entity_poly.pdbx_strand_id
1 'polypeptide(L)'
;MNPMARDEVWDALKNHAKQVHQERVAKNPDRIAYAIRQFEAHGIEYQLKNEQTGHFHCWRKSDDKLFQFYAGTGTIQGFSQVRGIHSLIQMLEG
;
A
#
# COMPACT_ATOMS: atom_id res chain seq x y z
N MET A 1 35.79 -17.18 -9.75
CA MET A 1 34.32 -17.20 -9.70
C MET A 1 33.82 -17.35 -11.13
N ASN A 2 32.93 -18.30 -11.40
CA ASN A 2 32.45 -18.58 -12.76
C ASN A 2 31.36 -17.56 -13.14
N PRO A 3 31.52 -16.73 -14.18
CA PRO A 3 30.56 -15.67 -14.52
C PRO A 3 29.15 -16.20 -14.81
N MET A 4 29.03 -17.40 -15.41
CA MET A 4 27.73 -18.04 -15.68
C MET A 4 26.93 -18.38 -14.41
N ALA A 5 27.61 -18.80 -13.33
CA ALA A 5 26.95 -19.11 -12.06
C ALA A 5 26.46 -17.84 -11.34
N ARG A 6 27.12 -16.69 -11.58
CA ARG A 6 26.66 -15.39 -11.07
C ARG A 6 25.40 -14.95 -11.83
N ASP A 7 25.35 -15.15 -13.14
CA ASP A 7 24.21 -14.75 -13.97
C ASP A 7 22.95 -15.58 -13.67
N GLU A 8 23.08 -16.89 -13.48
CA GLU A 8 21.96 -17.77 -13.07
C GLU A 8 21.38 -17.37 -11.71
N VAL A 9 22.23 -17.03 -10.74
CA VAL A 9 21.80 -16.55 -9.41
C VAL A 9 21.09 -15.20 -9.53
N TRP A 10 21.60 -14.29 -10.36
CA TRP A 10 20.96 -12.99 -10.59
C TRP A 10 19.58 -13.11 -11.25
N ASP A 11 19.44 -14.00 -12.22
CA ASP A 11 18.16 -14.22 -12.88
C ASP A 11 17.14 -14.92 -11.97
N ALA A 12 17.59 -15.87 -11.15
CA ALA A 12 16.76 -16.47 -10.10
C ALA A 12 16.25 -15.41 -9.10
N LEU A 13 17.12 -14.50 -8.65
CA LEU A 13 16.73 -13.40 -7.74
C LEU A 13 15.72 -12.45 -8.38
N LYS A 14 15.91 -12.06 -9.66
CA LYS A 14 14.95 -11.22 -10.39
C LYS A 14 13.59 -11.90 -10.53
N ASN A 15 13.58 -13.18 -10.87
CA ASN A 15 12.34 -13.95 -11.02
C ASN A 15 11.60 -14.08 -9.69
N HIS A 16 12.32 -14.35 -8.60
CA HIS A 16 11.74 -14.38 -7.26
C HIS A 16 11.14 -13.02 -6.87
N ALA A 17 11.86 -11.92 -7.11
CA ALA A 17 11.33 -10.57 -6.84
C ALA A 17 10.06 -10.26 -7.63
N LYS A 18 9.99 -10.70 -8.90
CA LYS A 18 8.79 -10.57 -9.73
C LYS A 18 7.63 -11.40 -9.18
N GLN A 19 7.85 -12.65 -8.77
CA GLN A 19 6.81 -13.49 -8.17
C GLN A 19 6.24 -12.87 -6.89
N VAL A 20 7.11 -12.43 -5.97
CA VAL A 20 6.69 -11.77 -4.73
C VAL A 20 5.91 -10.48 -5.02
N HIS A 21 6.29 -9.72 -6.04
CA HIS A 21 5.53 -8.55 -6.47
C HIS A 21 4.14 -8.94 -7.00
N GLN A 22 4.04 -9.95 -7.86
CA GLN A 22 2.78 -10.46 -8.40
C GLN A 22 1.84 -10.98 -7.30
N GLU A 23 2.35 -11.73 -6.33
CA GLU A 23 1.57 -12.22 -5.19
C GLU A 23 1.02 -11.09 -4.32
N ARG A 24 1.78 -10.00 -4.16
CA ARG A 24 1.30 -8.82 -3.43
C ARG A 24 0.21 -8.10 -4.21
N VAL A 25 0.40 -7.91 -5.52
CA VAL A 25 -0.61 -7.30 -6.41
C VAL A 25 -1.89 -8.13 -6.41
N ALA A 26 -1.81 -9.46 -6.43
CA ALA A 26 -2.97 -10.35 -6.41
C ALA A 26 -3.83 -10.21 -5.14
N LYS A 27 -3.23 -9.82 -4.00
CA LYS A 27 -3.93 -9.57 -2.73
C LYS A 27 -4.44 -8.14 -2.58
N ASN A 28 -4.10 -7.24 -3.50
CA ASN A 28 -4.51 -5.84 -3.42
C ASN A 28 -6.03 -5.63 -3.55
N PRO A 29 -6.79 -6.38 -4.38
CA PRO A 29 -8.24 -6.22 -4.46
C PRO A 29 -8.92 -6.35 -3.09
N ASP A 30 -8.59 -7.39 -2.31
CA ASP A 30 -9.16 -7.59 -0.96
C ASP A 30 -8.77 -6.46 0.00
N ARG A 31 -7.52 -5.98 -0.08
CA ARG A 31 -7.02 -4.91 0.79
C ARG A 31 -7.60 -3.55 0.44
N ILE A 32 -7.84 -3.29 -0.84
CA ILE A 32 -8.54 -2.11 -1.34
C ILE A 32 -9.98 -2.13 -0.85
N ALA A 33 -10.68 -3.25 -1.02
CA ALA A 33 -12.04 -3.42 -0.53
C ALA A 33 -12.12 -3.24 0.99
N TYR A 34 -11.15 -3.79 1.74
CA TYR A 34 -11.07 -3.60 3.18
C TYR A 34 -10.84 -2.13 3.55
N ALA A 35 -9.89 -1.44 2.89
CA ALA A 35 -9.61 -0.03 3.15
C ALA A 35 -10.83 0.85 2.86
N ILE A 36 -11.54 0.61 1.75
CA ILE A 36 -12.78 1.33 1.39
C ILE A 36 -13.83 1.17 2.48
N ARG A 37 -14.12 -0.07 2.92
CA ARG A 37 -15.09 -0.32 4.01
C ARG A 37 -14.72 0.42 5.29
N GLN A 38 -13.42 0.49 5.60
CA GLN A 38 -12.92 1.22 6.77
C GLN A 38 -13.09 2.73 6.60
N PHE A 39 -12.79 3.28 5.43
CA PHE A 39 -13.03 4.71 5.16
C PHE A 39 -14.52 5.06 5.23
N GLU A 40 -15.39 4.26 4.60
CA GLU A 40 -16.84 4.45 4.62
C GLU A 40 -17.41 4.35 6.04
N ALA A 41 -17.03 3.32 6.81
CA ALA A 41 -17.49 3.12 8.18
C ALA A 41 -17.12 4.28 9.12
N HIS A 42 -15.99 4.94 8.84
CA HIS A 42 -15.52 6.09 9.60
C HIS A 42 -15.90 7.43 8.94
N GLY A 43 -16.63 7.45 7.82
CA GLY A 43 -16.97 8.69 7.11
C GLY A 43 -15.74 9.51 6.69
N ILE A 44 -14.69 8.83 6.24
CA ILE A 44 -13.44 9.42 5.75
C ILE A 44 -13.58 9.65 4.25
N GLU A 45 -13.29 10.87 3.79
CA GLU A 45 -13.21 11.15 2.37
C GLU A 45 -11.98 10.48 1.76
N TYR A 46 -12.16 9.78 0.63
CA TYR A 46 -11.09 9.08 -0.06
C TYR A 46 -11.26 9.09 -1.57
N GLN A 47 -10.13 8.89 -2.26
CA GLN A 47 -10.08 8.67 -3.70
C GLN A 47 -9.02 7.63 -4.03
N LEU A 48 -9.43 6.55 -4.71
CA LEU A 48 -8.51 5.55 -5.24
C LEU A 48 -7.81 6.10 -6.48
N LYS A 49 -6.50 6.31 -6.39
CA LYS A 49 -5.67 6.84 -7.49
C LYS A 49 -5.05 5.76 -8.35
N ASN A 50 -4.75 4.61 -7.75
CA ASN A 50 -4.20 3.47 -8.47
C ASN A 50 -4.66 2.16 -7.83
N GLU A 51 -5.47 1.41 -8.56
CA GLU A 51 -6.01 0.11 -8.13
C GLU A 51 -4.93 -0.97 -8.06
N GLN A 52 -3.91 -0.91 -8.92
CA GLN A 52 -2.86 -1.92 -8.97
C GLN A 52 -1.99 -1.90 -7.71
N THR A 53 -1.71 -0.71 -7.16
CA THR A 53 -0.91 -0.54 -5.94
C THR A 53 -1.75 -0.34 -4.69
N GLY A 54 -3.07 -0.14 -4.84
CA GLY A 54 -3.97 0.25 -3.76
C GLY A 54 -3.63 1.63 -3.19
N HIS A 55 -3.26 2.58 -4.05
CA HIS A 55 -2.92 3.95 -3.65
C HIS A 55 -4.17 4.80 -3.51
N PHE A 56 -4.41 5.27 -2.29
CA PHE A 56 -5.50 6.16 -1.93
C PHE A 56 -4.97 7.55 -1.57
N HIS A 57 -5.73 8.55 -1.99
CA HIS A 57 -5.76 9.85 -1.34
C HIS A 57 -6.88 9.85 -0.32
N CYS A 58 -6.64 10.41 0.86
CA CYS A 58 -7.63 10.51 1.92
C CYS A 58 -7.42 11.83 2.67
N TRP A 59 -8.50 12.41 3.18
CA TRP A 59 -8.47 13.73 3.80
C TRP A 59 -8.85 13.65 5.27
N ARG A 60 -8.10 14.36 6.11
CA ARG A 60 -8.37 14.45 7.54
C ARG A 60 -9.59 15.34 7.77
N LYS A 61 -10.47 14.90 8.66
CA LYS A 61 -11.75 15.57 8.91
C LYS A 61 -11.63 16.98 9.51
N SER A 62 -10.57 17.24 10.28
CA SER A 62 -10.43 18.48 11.04
C SER A 62 -9.87 19.65 10.21
N ASP A 63 -9.06 19.39 9.19
CA ASP A 63 -8.32 20.43 8.45
C ASP A 63 -8.21 20.17 6.93
N ASP A 64 -8.91 19.16 6.41
CA ASP A 64 -8.82 18.70 5.00
C ASP A 64 -7.39 18.43 4.54
N LYS A 65 -6.49 18.06 5.46
CA LYS A 65 -5.13 17.72 5.09
C LYS A 65 -5.11 16.40 4.30
N LEU A 66 -4.41 16.43 3.17
CA LEU A 66 -4.22 15.26 2.31
C LEU A 66 -3.21 14.27 2.91
N PHE A 67 -3.62 13.01 2.96
CA PHE A 67 -2.81 11.84 3.24
C PHE A 67 -2.79 10.89 2.04
N GLN A 68 -1.65 10.26 1.81
CA GLN A 68 -1.48 9.24 0.78
C GLN A 68 -1.23 7.90 1.44
N PHE A 69 -2.06 6.91 1.13
CA PHE A 69 -2.05 5.59 1.73
C PHE A 69 -1.94 4.50 0.69
N TYR A 70 -1.12 3.48 0.96
CA TYR A 70 -0.93 2.34 0.06
C TYR A 70 -1.46 1.07 0.74
N ALA A 71 -2.67 0.65 0.41
CA ALA A 71 -3.35 -0.49 1.03
C ALA A 71 -2.58 -1.81 0.86
N GLY A 72 -1.86 -1.97 -0.25
CA GLY A 72 -1.03 -3.15 -0.49
C GLY A 72 0.13 -3.33 0.49
N THR A 73 0.65 -2.25 1.08
CA THR A 73 1.78 -2.31 2.03
C THR A 73 1.44 -1.74 3.41
N GLY A 74 0.28 -1.12 3.58
CA GLY A 74 -0.06 -0.33 4.76
C GLY A 74 0.82 0.92 4.91
N THR A 75 1.50 1.38 3.86
CA THR A 75 2.38 2.56 3.96
C THR A 75 1.55 3.84 3.99
N ILE A 76 1.90 4.76 4.89
CA ILE A 76 1.36 6.12 4.92
C ILE A 76 2.50 7.05 4.51
N GLN A 77 2.31 7.82 3.44
CA GLN A 77 3.37 8.68 2.90
C GLN A 77 3.77 9.76 3.90
N GLY A 78 5.07 9.94 4.10
CA GLY A 78 5.61 10.88 5.08
C GLY A 78 5.72 10.34 6.51
N PHE A 79 5.27 9.10 6.77
CA PHE A 79 5.32 8.48 8.09
C PHE A 79 6.08 7.15 8.03
N SER A 80 7.31 7.13 8.55
CA SER A 80 8.17 5.94 8.54
C SER A 80 7.84 4.94 9.65
N GLN A 81 7.40 5.42 10.81
CA GLN A 81 7.09 4.60 11.98
C GLN A 81 5.60 4.22 12.09
N VAL A 82 4.71 4.96 11.44
CA VAL A 82 3.27 4.75 11.50
C VAL A 82 2.79 4.12 10.20
N ARG A 83 2.11 2.97 10.32
CA ARG A 83 1.66 2.17 9.18
C ARG A 83 0.32 1.50 9.48
N GLY A 84 -0.39 1.13 8.42
CA GLY A 84 -1.64 0.40 8.48
C GLY A 84 -2.88 1.30 8.52
N ILE A 85 -4.00 0.72 8.12
CA ILE A 85 -5.28 1.44 7.97
C ILE A 85 -5.83 1.94 9.31
N HIS A 86 -5.68 1.18 10.40
CA HIS A 86 -6.16 1.60 11.73
C HIS A 86 -5.43 2.85 12.23
N SER A 87 -4.10 2.86 12.12
CA SER A 87 -3.31 4.04 12.50
C SER A 87 -3.61 5.23 11.58
N LEU A 88 -3.83 4.99 10.29
CA LEU A 88 -4.27 6.04 9.37
C LEU A 88 -5.62 6.63 9.80
N ILE A 89 -6.62 5.82 10.13
CA ILE A 89 -7.93 6.30 10.58
C ILE A 89 -7.80 7.18 11.81
N GLN A 90 -7.05 6.75 12.83
CA GLN A 90 -6.81 7.56 14.03
C GLN A 90 -6.20 8.92 13.68
N MET A 91 -5.30 8.95 12.70
CA MET A 91 -4.71 10.20 12.22
C MET A 91 -5.67 11.05 11.41
N LEU A 92 -6.67 10.48 10.74
CA LEU A 92 -7.64 11.24 9.94
C LEU A 92 -8.85 11.72 10.76
N GLU A 93 -9.10 11.09 11.91
CA GLU A 93 -10.16 11.47 12.86
C GLU A 93 -9.74 12.55 13.87
N GLY A 94 -8.45 12.63 14.22
CA GLY A 94 -7.89 13.71 15.03
C GLY A 94 -7.61 14.96 14.23
#